data_AF-A0A1G4J877-F1
#
_entry.id   AF-A0A1G4J877-F1
#
_cell.length_a   1.000
_cell.length_b   1.000
_cell.length_c   1.000
_cell.angle_alpha   90.00
_cell.angle_beta   90.00
_cell.angle_gamma   90.00
#
_symmetry.space_group_name_H-M   'P 1'
#
loop_
_entity.id
_entity.type
_entity.pdbx_description
1 polymer ?
#
loop_
_entity_poly.entity_id
_entity_poly.type
_entity_poly.pdbx_seq_one_letter_code
_entity_poly.pdbx_strand_id
1 'polypeptide(L)'
;MRINAINPIFQSTRCFTASAQALKYKKWIDLSKKDKQSFIRGYVDMYKEKNPCSKSNLMHRSLMGEMEEHDDTPYVFGILYNEIRAVALGESQDNIKGSGHLGDPSFEKLLFK
;
A
#
# COMPACT_ATOMS: atom_id res chain seq x y z
N MET A 1 -9.27 53.79 -34.22
CA MET A 1 -8.86 52.38 -34.38
C MET A 1 -8.13 51.98 -33.10
N ARG A 2 -8.69 51.11 -32.25
CA ARG A 2 -8.09 50.72 -30.96
C ARG A 2 -7.32 49.42 -31.13
N ILE A 3 -6.09 49.39 -30.63
CA ILE A 3 -5.13 48.29 -30.71
C ILE A 3 -5.42 47.33 -29.57
N ASN A 4 -5.72 46.06 -29.87
CA ASN A 4 -5.96 45.02 -28.86
C ASN A 4 -4.61 44.50 -28.32
N ALA A 5 -4.42 44.60 -27.02
CA ALA A 5 -3.28 44.00 -26.32
C ALA A 5 -3.48 42.48 -26.16
N ILE A 6 -2.44 41.71 -26.49
CA ILE A 6 -2.40 40.25 -26.37
C ILE A 6 -1.90 39.92 -24.96
N ASN A 7 -2.74 39.32 -24.11
CA ASN A 7 -2.33 38.83 -22.80
C ASN A 7 -1.50 37.53 -22.95
N PRO A 8 -0.31 37.42 -22.33
CA PRO A 8 0.45 36.18 -22.35
C PRO A 8 -0.23 35.12 -21.46
N ILE A 9 -0.47 33.96 -22.04
CA ILE A 9 -0.93 32.76 -21.33
C ILE A 9 0.23 32.26 -20.47
N PHE A 10 0.16 32.46 -19.16
CA PHE A 10 1.05 31.81 -18.21
C PHE A 10 0.74 30.31 -18.17
N GLN A 11 1.54 29.52 -18.88
CA GLN A 11 1.54 28.06 -18.71
C GLN A 11 2.21 27.75 -17.36
N SER A 12 1.40 27.41 -16.36
CA SER A 12 1.89 26.87 -15.09
C SER A 12 2.43 25.46 -15.32
N THR A 13 3.75 25.35 -15.41
CA THR A 13 4.44 24.06 -15.40
C THR A 13 4.26 23.45 -14.01
N ARG A 14 3.40 22.42 -13.90
CA ARG A 14 3.25 21.68 -12.63
C ARG A 14 4.52 20.88 -12.40
N CYS A 15 5.40 21.38 -11.52
CA CYS A 15 6.53 20.62 -11.04
C CYS A 15 6.05 19.59 -10.01
N PHE A 16 6.13 18.30 -10.35
CA PHE A 16 5.90 17.22 -9.42
C PHE A 16 7.18 16.96 -8.62
N THR A 17 7.28 17.54 -7.44
CA THR A 17 8.29 17.14 -6.46
C THR A 17 7.79 15.87 -5.76
N ALA A 18 8.22 14.71 -6.23
CA ALA A 18 8.06 13.49 -5.43
C ALA A 18 8.80 13.71 -4.10
N SER A 19 8.09 13.69 -2.98
CA SER A 19 8.74 13.80 -1.67
C SER A 19 9.70 12.62 -1.52
N ALA A 20 10.86 12.83 -0.89
CA ALA A 20 11.82 11.73 -0.63
C ALA A 20 11.17 10.55 0.13
N GLN A 21 10.08 10.83 0.87
CA GLN A 21 9.27 9.84 1.56
C GLN A 21 8.59 8.86 0.58
N ALA A 22 8.10 9.33 -0.57
CA ALA A 22 7.39 8.51 -1.56
C ALA A 22 8.25 7.38 -2.17
N LEU A 23 9.58 7.51 -2.10
CA LEU A 23 10.56 6.53 -2.59
C LEU A 23 10.95 5.47 -1.56
N LYS A 24 10.41 5.52 -0.33
CA LYS A 24 10.81 4.60 0.74
C LYS A 24 10.30 3.17 0.50
N TYR A 25 9.12 3.02 -0.13
CA TYR A 25 8.47 1.73 -0.34
C TYR A 25 7.85 1.63 -1.73
N LYS A 26 8.11 0.51 -2.41
CA LYS A 26 7.49 0.15 -3.69
C LYS A 26 5.98 0.03 -3.55
N LYS A 27 5.22 0.36 -4.59
CA LYS A 27 3.77 0.10 -4.65
C LYS A 27 3.53 -1.37 -4.95
N TRP A 28 2.36 -1.90 -4.60
CA TRP A 28 2.00 -3.30 -4.86
C TRP A 28 2.21 -3.72 -6.32
N ILE A 29 1.85 -2.85 -7.27
CA ILE A 29 1.96 -3.13 -8.72
C ILE A 29 3.41 -3.33 -9.17
N ASP A 30 4.36 -2.71 -8.48
CA ASP A 30 5.79 -2.75 -8.79
C ASP A 30 6.50 -3.95 -8.15
N LEU A 31 5.81 -4.71 -7.28
CA LEU A 31 6.38 -5.88 -6.63
C LEU A 31 6.43 -7.08 -7.58
N SER A 32 7.53 -7.85 -7.48
CA SER A 32 7.61 -9.15 -8.11
C SER A 32 6.55 -10.11 -7.53
N LYS A 33 6.19 -11.14 -8.27
CA LYS A 33 5.26 -12.17 -7.77
C LYS A 33 5.76 -12.80 -6.45
N LYS A 34 7.06 -13.07 -6.38
CA LYS A 34 7.71 -13.62 -5.18
C LYS A 34 7.58 -12.69 -3.97
N ASP A 35 7.79 -11.39 -4.17
CA ASP A 35 7.68 -10.40 -3.08
C ASP A 35 6.24 -10.26 -2.60
N LYS A 36 5.27 -10.28 -3.52
CA LYS A 36 3.83 -10.32 -3.20
C LYS A 36 3.47 -11.55 -2.36
N GLN A 37 3.87 -12.74 -2.79
CA GLN A 37 3.62 -13.97 -2.04
C GLN A 37 4.34 -13.98 -0.68
N SER A 38 5.55 -13.40 -0.59
CA SER A 38 6.28 -13.25 0.67
C SER A 38 5.56 -12.29 1.64
N PHE A 39 5.04 -11.17 1.13
CA PHE A 39 4.22 -10.26 1.91
C PHE A 39 2.98 -10.97 2.46
N ILE A 40 2.27 -11.71 1.61
CA ILE A 40 1.03 -12.40 2.00
C ILE A 40 1.28 -13.35 3.16
N ARG A 41 2.27 -14.25 3.06
CA ARG A 41 2.62 -15.17 4.15
C ARG A 41 2.93 -14.44 5.45
N GLY A 42 3.82 -13.44 5.38
CA GLY A 42 4.20 -12.64 6.54
C GLY A 42 3.04 -11.86 7.17
N TYR A 43 2.12 -11.36 6.34
CA TYR A 43 0.92 -10.66 6.80
C TYR A 43 -0.04 -11.62 7.50
N VAL A 44 -0.35 -12.77 6.90
CA VAL A 44 -1.29 -13.75 7.48
C VAL A 44 -0.77 -14.26 8.82
N ASP A 45 0.51 -14.61 8.91
CA ASP A 45 1.12 -15.08 10.15
C ASP A 45 1.09 -14.00 11.24
N MET A 46 1.54 -12.79 10.93
CA MET A 46 1.57 -11.69 11.90
C MET A 46 0.17 -11.23 12.32
N TYR A 47 -0.78 -11.21 11.38
CA TYR A 47 -2.16 -10.84 11.68
C TYR A 47 -2.78 -11.85 12.64
N LYS A 48 -2.55 -13.15 12.42
CA LYS A 48 -3.00 -14.23 13.31
C LYS A 48 -2.39 -14.12 14.70
N GLU A 49 -1.08 -13.87 14.80
CA GLU A 49 -0.39 -13.70 16.09
C GLU A 49 -0.98 -12.55 16.91
N LYS A 50 -1.26 -11.42 16.25
CA LYS A 50 -1.81 -10.23 16.91
C LYS A 50 -3.31 -10.35 17.20
N ASN A 51 -4.04 -11.14 16.41
CA ASN A 51 -5.50 -11.24 16.46
C ASN A 51 -5.97 -12.71 16.43
N PRO A 52 -5.60 -13.53 17.43
CA PRO A 52 -5.78 -14.98 17.37
C PRO A 52 -7.25 -15.42 17.20
N CYS A 53 -8.19 -14.65 17.73
CA CYS A 53 -9.62 -14.94 17.68
C CYS A 53 -10.37 -14.24 16.52
N SER A 54 -9.66 -13.56 15.62
CA SER A 54 -10.29 -12.85 14.50
C SER A 54 -10.87 -13.83 13.48
N LYS A 55 -12.14 -13.62 13.09
CA LYS A 55 -12.80 -14.38 12.01
C LYS A 55 -12.06 -14.23 10.68
N SER A 56 -11.35 -13.11 10.48
CA SER A 56 -10.55 -12.87 9.27
C SER A 56 -9.42 -13.88 9.10
N ASN A 57 -8.97 -14.56 10.17
CA ASN A 57 -7.92 -15.58 10.08
C ASN A 57 -8.31 -16.75 9.16
N LEU A 58 -9.58 -17.15 9.14
CA LEU A 58 -10.07 -18.22 8.25
C LEU A 58 -10.02 -17.78 6.78
N MET A 59 -10.47 -16.56 6.50
CA MET A 59 -10.47 -15.99 5.15
C MET A 59 -9.04 -15.79 4.65
N HIS A 60 -8.17 -15.16 5.45
CA HIS A 60 -6.77 -14.94 5.12
C HIS A 60 -6.02 -16.25 4.83
N ARG A 61 -6.25 -17.29 5.65
CA ARG A 61 -5.64 -18.61 5.44
C ARG A 61 -6.15 -19.27 4.15
N SER A 62 -7.44 -19.14 3.85
CA SER A 62 -8.03 -19.73 2.64
C SER A 62 -7.44 -19.10 1.38
N LEU A 63 -7.37 -17.78 1.32
CA LEU A 63 -6.77 -17.06 0.19
C LEU A 63 -5.26 -17.35 0.04
N MET A 64 -4.54 -17.49 1.15
CA MET A 64 -3.13 -17.91 1.10
C MET A 64 -3.00 -19.35 0.60
N GLY A 65 -3.92 -20.25 0.94
CA GLY A 65 -3.95 -21.61 0.40
C GLY A 65 -4.15 -21.64 -1.11
N GLU A 66 -5.13 -20.88 -1.63
CA GLU A 66 -5.38 -20.75 -3.08
C GLU A 66 -4.17 -20.14 -3.81
N MET A 67 -3.50 -19.16 -3.19
CA MET A 67 -2.25 -18.58 -3.70
C MET A 67 -1.16 -19.65 -3.90
N GLU A 68 -1.02 -20.57 -2.94
CA GLU A 68 -0.02 -21.66 -3.00
C GLU A 68 -0.40 -22.75 -3.98
N GLU A 69 -1.69 -23.09 -4.08
CA GLU A 69 -2.20 -24.10 -5.00
C GLU A 69 -2.11 -23.67 -6.46
N HIS A 70 -2.38 -22.39 -6.74
CA HIS A 70 -2.48 -21.86 -8.11
C HIS A 70 -1.34 -20.93 -8.53
N ASP A 71 -0.31 -20.75 -7.70
CA ASP A 71 0.81 -19.84 -7.93
C ASP A 71 0.39 -18.39 -8.28
N ASP A 72 -0.66 -17.94 -7.56
CA ASP A 72 -1.32 -16.64 -7.74
C ASP A 72 -0.82 -15.58 -6.74
N THR A 73 -1.39 -14.37 -6.79
CA THR A 73 -1.26 -13.28 -5.82
C THR A 73 -2.62 -12.60 -5.60
N PRO A 74 -3.44 -13.05 -4.62
CA PRO A 74 -4.78 -12.52 -4.41
C PRO A 74 -4.79 -11.00 -4.19
N TYR A 75 -5.57 -10.28 -5.01
CA TYR A 75 -5.53 -8.82 -5.09
C TYR A 75 -5.92 -8.11 -3.79
N VAL A 76 -6.74 -8.73 -2.94
CA VAL A 76 -7.13 -8.15 -1.64
C VAL A 76 -5.92 -7.83 -0.77
N PHE A 77 -4.85 -8.63 -0.84
CA PHE A 77 -3.61 -8.33 -0.11
C PHE A 77 -2.87 -7.13 -0.69
N GLY A 78 -3.08 -6.79 -1.97
CA GLY A 78 -2.57 -5.56 -2.55
C GLY A 78 -3.22 -4.30 -1.99
N ILE A 79 -4.51 -4.38 -1.63
CA ILE A 79 -5.21 -3.31 -0.92
C ILE A 79 -4.58 -3.12 0.46
N LEU A 80 -4.42 -4.21 1.21
CA LEU A 80 -3.80 -4.19 2.55
C LEU A 80 -2.36 -3.66 2.50
N TYR A 81 -1.56 -4.13 1.53
CA TYR A 81 -0.19 -3.67 1.33
C TYR A 81 -0.12 -2.16 1.09
N ASN A 82 -0.94 -1.65 0.15
CA ASN A 82 -0.93 -0.23 -0.18
C ASN A 82 -1.44 0.62 0.99
N GLU A 83 -2.37 0.12 1.80
CA GLU A 83 -2.85 0.82 2.97
C GLU A 83 -1.79 0.89 4.08
N ILE A 84 -1.10 -0.21 4.38
CA ILE A 84 0.03 -0.22 5.32
C ILE A 84 1.14 0.74 4.83
N ARG A 85 1.43 0.73 3.53
CA ARG A 85 2.35 1.68 2.89
C ARG A 85 1.86 3.13 3.08
N ALA A 86 0.59 3.42 2.83
CA ALA A 86 0.03 4.75 2.96
C ALA A 86 0.12 5.25 4.41
N VAL A 87 -0.21 4.41 5.40
CA VAL A 87 -0.04 4.73 6.82
C VAL A 87 1.43 5.02 7.15
N ALA A 88 2.36 4.18 6.69
CA ALA A 88 3.80 4.34 6.95
C ALA A 88 4.38 5.64 6.36
N LEU A 89 3.78 6.14 5.27
CA LEU A 89 4.17 7.38 4.59
C LEU A 89 3.38 8.61 5.07
N GLY A 90 2.36 8.44 5.93
CA GLY A 90 1.46 9.52 6.34
C GLY A 90 0.50 9.96 5.23
N GLU A 91 0.22 9.08 4.26
CA GLU A 91 -0.65 9.31 3.11
C GLU A 91 -2.08 8.77 3.33
N SER A 92 -2.29 7.87 4.30
CA SER A 92 -3.60 7.27 4.58
C SER A 92 -4.61 8.32 5.07
N GLN A 93 -5.85 8.22 4.57
CA GLN A 93 -6.98 9.06 4.99
C GLN A 93 -7.83 8.38 6.05
N ASP A 94 -7.90 7.05 6.04
CA ASP A 94 -8.82 6.26 6.86
C ASP A 94 -8.16 5.61 8.08
N ASN A 95 -6.82 5.48 8.07
CA ASN A 95 -6.07 4.82 9.12
C ASN A 95 -4.97 5.73 9.69
N ILE A 96 -4.82 5.68 11.01
CA ILE A 96 -3.84 6.49 11.75
C ILE A 96 -2.76 5.56 12.29
N LYS A 97 -1.48 5.92 12.10
CA LYS A 97 -0.34 5.16 12.63
C LYS A 97 -0.47 5.01 14.16
N GLY A 98 -0.34 3.78 14.65
CA GLY A 98 -0.52 3.40 16.04
C GLY A 98 -1.97 3.10 16.46
N SER A 99 -2.95 3.22 15.55
CA SER A 99 -4.37 2.99 15.86
C SER A 99 -4.98 1.92 14.96
N GLY A 100 -5.74 0.99 15.56
CA GLY A 100 -6.39 -0.10 14.82
C GLY A 100 -5.43 -1.11 14.20
N HIS A 101 -5.98 -2.05 13.44
CA HIS A 101 -5.23 -3.20 12.93
C HIS A 101 -4.24 -2.81 11.83
N LEU A 102 -4.64 -1.90 10.93
CA LEU A 102 -3.79 -1.44 9.81
C LEU A 102 -2.87 -0.28 10.20
N GLY A 103 -3.12 0.37 11.34
CA GLY A 103 -2.23 1.37 11.90
C GLY A 103 -1.05 0.79 12.70
N ASP A 104 -1.04 -0.52 12.99
CA ASP A 104 0.02 -1.12 13.79
C ASP A 104 1.39 -1.04 13.05
N PRO A 105 2.38 -0.33 13.62
CA PRO A 105 3.67 -0.11 12.96
C PRO A 105 4.46 -1.40 12.74
N SER A 106 4.10 -2.50 13.41
CA SER A 106 4.74 -3.81 13.22
C SER A 106 4.61 -4.32 11.79
N PHE A 107 3.54 -3.95 11.07
CA PHE A 107 3.34 -4.38 9.69
C PHE A 107 4.23 -3.62 8.69
N GLU A 108 4.78 -2.45 9.05
CA GLU A 108 5.69 -1.67 8.20
C GLU A 108 6.95 -2.48 7.81
N LYS A 109 7.36 -3.45 8.66
CA LYS A 109 8.51 -4.33 8.39
C LYS A 109 8.29 -5.32 7.24
N LEU A 110 7.05 -5.50 6.80
CA LEU A 110 6.71 -6.36 5.66
C LEU A 110 6.76 -5.61 4.31
N LEU A 111 6.94 -4.29 4.32
CA LEU A 111 7.00 -3.48 3.10
C LEU A 111 8.35 -3.61 2.40
N PHE A 112 8.31 -3.57 1.07
CA PHE A 112 9.50 -3.65 0.23
C PHE A 112 9.98 -2.27 -0.19
N LYS A 113 11.30 -2.09 -0.19
CA LYS A 113 11.99 -0.88 -0.65
C LYS A 113 12.32 -0.98 -2.14
#